data_AF-A0A0E0A505-F1
#
_entry.id   AF-A0A0E0A505-F1
#
_cell.length_a   1.000
_cell.length_b   1.000
_cell.length_c   1.000
_cell.angle_alpha   90.00
_cell.angle_beta   90.00
_cell.angle_gamma   90.00
#
_symmetry.space_group_name_H-M   'P 1'
#
loop_
_entity.id
_entity.type
_entity.pdbx_description
1 polymer ?
#
loop_
_entity_poly.entity_id
_entity_poly.type
_entity_poly.pdbx_seq_one_letter_code
_entity_poly.pdbx_strand_id
1 'polypeptide(L)'
;MEDLFRPFVGFKDIRLVHKEPRHSSDRAYVLCFVEFSDAKCALTAMEALQEYRFDERKPDAAVLNIKFARFPFRPAAAPHDDRRRITLH
;
A
#
# COMPACT_ATOMS: atom_id res chain seq x y z
N MET A 1 9.65 6.80 9.61
CA MET A 1 8.84 6.66 8.38
C MET A 1 7.50 7.38 8.51
N GLU A 2 6.86 7.35 9.67
CA GLU A 2 5.59 8.07 9.90
C GLU A 2 5.72 9.58 9.66
N ASP A 3 6.81 10.21 10.11
CA ASP A 3 7.06 11.65 9.91
C ASP A 3 7.24 12.04 8.44
N LEU A 4 7.52 11.08 7.55
CA LEU A 4 7.60 11.32 6.10
C LEU A 4 6.19 11.48 5.51
N PHE A 5 5.20 10.75 6.04
CA PHE A 5 3.83 10.75 5.51
C PHE A 5 2.88 11.70 6.27
N ARG A 6 3.20 12.07 7.52
CA ARG A 6 2.43 13.03 8.33
C ARG A 6 2.14 14.39 7.68
N PRO A 7 3.04 15.00 6.89
CA PRO A 7 2.76 16.27 6.22
C PRO A 7 1.66 16.17 5.16
N PHE A 8 1.36 14.96 4.68
CA PHE A 8 0.37 14.76 3.63
C PHE A 8 -1.04 14.68 4.22
N VAL A 9 -1.92 15.50 3.64
CA VAL A 9 -3.34 15.54 4.02
C VAL A 9 -3.99 14.17 3.85
N GLY A 10 -4.83 13.79 4.80
CA GLY A 10 -5.55 12.53 4.75
C GLY A 10 -4.73 11.30 5.12
N PHE A 11 -3.51 11.44 5.64
CA PHE A 11 -2.79 10.33 6.28
C PHE A 11 -3.64 9.72 7.40
N LYS A 12 -3.81 8.39 7.39
CA LYS A 12 -4.56 7.65 8.41
C LYS A 12 -3.67 6.76 9.25
N ASP A 13 -3.02 5.81 8.59
CA ASP A 13 -2.28 4.75 9.24
C ASP A 13 -1.09 4.33 8.40
N ILE A 14 -0.08 3.73 9.05
CA ILE A 14 1.11 3.24 8.40
C ILE A 14 1.49 1.89 9.01
N ARG A 15 1.70 0.91 8.13
CA ARG A 15 2.07 -0.44 8.52
C ARG A 15 3.40 -0.80 7.89
N LEU A 16 4.39 -0.97 8.75
CA LEU A 16 5.71 -1.44 8.37
C LEU A 16 5.73 -2.98 8.42
N VAL A 17 6.18 -3.61 7.35
CA VAL A 17 6.32 -5.06 7.24
C VAL A 17 7.79 -5.39 7.02
N HIS A 18 8.41 -5.98 8.01
CA HIS A 18 9.75 -6.54 7.90
C HIS A 18 9.66 -7.91 7.25
N LYS A 19 10.22 -8.05 6.05
CA LYS A 19 10.34 -9.34 5.38
C LYS A 19 11.73 -9.89 5.67
N GLU A 20 11.76 -10.92 6.50
CA GLU A 20 12.98 -11.66 6.75
C GLU A 20 13.41 -12.45 5.51
N PRO A 21 14.72 -12.62 5.30
CA PRO A 21 15.25 -13.37 4.18
C PRO A 21 14.88 -14.84 4.35
N ARG A 22 13.95 -15.33 3.51
CA ARG A 22 13.43 -16.72 3.65
C ARG A 22 14.37 -17.77 3.08
N HIS A 23 15.41 -17.36 2.35
CA HIS A 23 16.41 -18.23 1.73
C HIS A 23 17.78 -17.53 1.75
N SER A 24 18.88 -18.29 1.71
CA SER A 24 20.25 -17.74 1.74
C SER A 24 20.60 -16.74 0.62
N SER A 25 19.73 -16.58 -0.38
CA SER A 25 19.87 -15.61 -1.47
C SER A 25 18.89 -14.43 -1.39
N ASP A 26 17.93 -14.44 -0.46
CA ASP A 26 16.96 -13.35 -0.28
C ASP A 26 17.57 -12.28 0.64
N ARG A 27 17.35 -11.00 0.33
CA ARG A 27 17.77 -9.90 1.21
C ARG A 27 16.61 -9.55 2.12
N ALA A 28 16.89 -9.22 3.38
CA ALA A 28 15.88 -8.59 4.23
C ALA A 28 15.42 -7.29 3.57
N TYR A 29 14.11 -7.09 3.45
CA TYR A 29 13.56 -5.82 2.98
C TYR A 29 12.37 -5.40 3.82
N VAL A 30 12.16 -4.10 3.86
CA VAL A 30 11.08 -3.46 4.60
C VAL A 30 10.06 -2.93 3.60
N LEU A 31 8.82 -3.40 3.70
CA LEU A 31 7.69 -2.82 2.97
C LEU A 31 6.95 -1.85 3.89
N CYS A 32 6.48 -0.74 3.33
CA CYS A 32 5.68 0.24 4.04
C CYS A 32 4.34 0.39 3.32
N PHE A 33 3.25 0.14 4.04
CA PHE A 33 1.89 0.35 3.56
C PHE A 33 1.32 1.56 4.26
N VAL A 34 0.86 2.55 3.50
CA VAL A 34 0.26 3.76 4.04
C VAL A 34 -1.19 3.81 3.62
N GLU A 35 -2.07 4.02 4.59
CA GLU A 35 -3.48 4.26 4.35
C GLU A 35 -3.77 5.76 4.33
N PHE A 36 -4.49 6.19 3.29
CA PHE A 36 -5.00 7.54 3.16
C PHE A 36 -6.53 7.54 3.15
N SER A 37 -7.13 8.66 3.54
CA SER A 37 -8.57 8.89 3.43
C SER A 37 -9.08 8.83 2.00
N ASP A 38 -8.29 9.33 1.04
CA ASP A 38 -8.68 9.46 -0.37
C ASP A 38 -7.56 9.04 -1.31
N ALA A 39 -7.94 8.46 -2.45
CA ALA A 39 -7.00 8.06 -3.51
C ALA A 39 -6.23 9.26 -4.08
N LYS A 40 -6.84 10.45 -4.13
CA LYS A 40 -6.17 11.68 -4.58
C LYS A 40 -5.05 12.09 -3.63
N CYS A 41 -5.30 12.02 -2.31
CA CYS A 41 -4.30 12.33 -1.30
C CYS A 41 -3.13 11.33 -1.36
N ALA A 42 -3.43 10.04 -1.52
CA ALA A 42 -2.42 9.00 -1.71
C ALA A 42 -1.57 9.24 -2.97
N LEU A 43 -2.18 9.67 -4.07
CA LEU A 43 -1.46 9.98 -5.31
C LEU A 43 -0.51 11.16 -5.11
N THR A 44 -0.95 12.25 -4.47
CA THR A 44 -0.10 13.41 -4.17
C THR A 44 1.09 13.02 -3.30
N ALA A 45 0.88 12.21 -2.26
CA ALA A 45 1.97 11.71 -1.42
C ALA A 45 2.92 10.79 -2.20
N MET A 46 2.37 9.94 -3.07
CA MET A 46 3.15 9.06 -3.94
C MET A 46 4.04 9.87 -4.87
N GLU A 47 3.51 10.85 -5.59
CA GLU A 47 4.26 11.68 -6.53
C GLU A 47 5.33 12.53 -5.84
N ALA A 48 5.03 13.08 -4.66
CA ALA A 48 5.97 13.92 -3.91
C ALA A 48 7.13 13.12 -3.29
N LEU A 49 6.90 11.86 -2.91
CA LEU A 49 7.90 10.97 -2.34
C LEU A 49 8.46 9.97 -3.35
N GLN A 50 7.96 10.00 -4.59
CA GLN A 50 8.49 9.22 -5.69
C GLN A 50 9.94 9.63 -5.84
N GLU A 51 10.83 8.64 -5.85
CA GLU A 51 12.27 8.88 -6.02
C GLU A 51 12.99 9.51 -4.81
N TYR A 52 12.34 9.57 -3.64
CA TYR A 52 12.98 10.03 -2.42
C TYR A 52 14.20 9.16 -2.06
N ARG A 53 15.37 9.80 -1.89
CA ARG A 53 16.62 9.12 -1.50
C ARG A 53 16.81 9.26 0.00
N PHE A 54 16.99 8.13 0.69
CA PHE A 54 17.25 8.14 2.13
C PHE A 54 18.59 8.78 2.50
N ASP A 55 19.57 8.73 1.59
CA ASP A 55 20.91 9.24 1.83
C ASP A 55 21.44 9.89 0.55
N GLU A 56 21.25 11.21 0.41
CA GLU A 56 21.69 11.96 -0.78
C GLU A 56 23.21 11.90 -1.01
N ARG A 57 23.99 11.54 0.02
CA ARG A 57 25.46 11.44 -0.06
C ARG A 57 25.92 10.15 -0.72
N LYS A 58 25.07 9.13 -0.86
CA LYS A 58 25.41 7.87 -1.51
C LYS A 58 24.75 7.79 -2.89
N PRO A 59 25.53 7.68 -3.98
CA PRO A 59 24.96 7.54 -5.33
C PRO A 59 24.16 6.22 -5.49
N ASP A 60 24.47 5.20 -4.71
CA ASP A 60 23.75 3.91 -4.62
C ASP A 60 22.72 3.87 -3.49
N ALA A 61 22.29 5.03 -2.97
CA ALA A 61 21.26 5.07 -1.93
C ALA A 61 19.97 4.43 -2.42
N ALA A 62 19.34 3.66 -1.54
CA ALA A 62 18.02 3.10 -1.80
C ALA A 62 17.03 4.23 -2.07
N VAL A 63 16.38 4.14 -3.22
CA VAL A 63 15.35 5.07 -3.65
C VAL A 63 14.00 4.54 -3.24
N LEU A 64 13.14 5.39 -2.69
CA LEU A 64 11.77 5.02 -2.36
C LEU A 64 10.99 4.75 -3.65
N ASN A 65 10.50 3.53 -3.79
CA ASN A 65 9.58 3.16 -4.86
C ASN A 65 8.20 2.91 -4.26
N ILE A 66 7.31 3.87 -4.45
CA ILE A 66 5.93 3.80 -3.96
C ILE A 66 5.03 3.34 -5.12
N LYS A 67 4.13 2.41 -4.84
CA LYS A 67 3.11 1.95 -5.78
C LYS A 67 1.79 1.77 -5.04
N PHE A 68 0.68 1.87 -5.76
CA PHE A 68 -0.61 1.47 -5.22
C PHE A 68 -0.59 0.01 -4.78
N ALA A 69 -1.02 -0.24 -3.54
CA ALA A 69 -1.18 -1.58 -3.02
C ALA A 69 -2.23 -2.34 -3.83
N ARG A 70 -1.80 -3.43 -4.47
CA ARG A 70 -2.72 -4.37 -5.13
C ARG A 70 -3.08 -5.44 -4.13
N PHE A 71 -4.24 -5.32 -3.50
CA PHE A 71 -4.79 -6.38 -2.68
C PHE A 71 -5.27 -7.51 -3.61
N PRO A 72 -4.66 -8.73 -3.54
CA PRO A 72 -5.12 -9.85 -4.35
C PRO A 72 -6.52 -10.34 -3.92
N PHE A 73 -6.98 -9.93 -2.75
CA PHE A 73 -8.31 -10.23 -2.22
C PHE A 73 -9.26 -9.06 -2.53
N ARG A 74 -9.84 -9.03 -3.73
CA ARG A 74 -11.19 -8.46 -3.84
C ARG A 74 -12.11 -9.52 -3.26
N PRO A 75 -12.86 -9.27 -2.17
CA PRO A 75 -14.00 -10.11 -1.87
C PRO A 75 -14.86 -10.09 -3.13
N ALA A 76 -15.10 -11.26 -3.73
CA ALA A 76 -16.09 -11.38 -4.79
C ALA A 76 -17.35 -10.69 -4.26
N ALA A 77 -17.86 -9.71 -5.01
CA ALA A 77 -19.08 -9.00 -4.66
C ALA A 77 -20.10 -10.04 -4.21
N ALA A 78 -20.65 -9.84 -3.01
CA ALA A 78 -21.61 -10.77 -2.41
C ALA A 78 -22.65 -11.15 -3.47
N PRO A 79 -22.98 -12.45 -3.64
CA PRO A 79 -24.05 -12.83 -4.53
C PRO A 79 -25.32 -12.12 -4.06
N HIS A 80 -25.83 -11.25 -4.92
CA HIS A 80 -27.10 -10.57 -4.74
C HIS A 80 -28.18 -11.65 -4.67
N ASP A 81 -28.80 -11.76 -3.49
CA ASP A 81 -30.03 -12.49 -3.27
C ASP A 81 -31.13 -11.86 -4.14
N ASP A 82 -31.51 -12.52 -5.24
CA ASP A 82 -32.87 -12.45 -5.74
C ASP A 82 -33.19 -13.69 -6.59
N ARG A 83 -33.79 -14.69 -5.94
CA ARG A 83 -34.73 -15.56 -6.64
C ARG A 83 -35.90 -15.87 -5.72
N ARG A 84 -36.72 -14.83 -5.51
CA ARG A 84 -38.16 -15.01 -5.30
C ARG A 84 -38.72 -15.79 -6.50
N ARG A 85 -39.00 -17.08 -6.32
CA ARG A 85 -39.98 -17.78 -7.16
C ARG A 85 -40.77 -18.77 -6.32
N ILE A 86 -41.67 -18.20 -5.54
CA ILE A 86 -43.04 -18.70 -5.38
C ILE A 86 -43.55 -19.18 -6.75
N THR A 87 -43.74 -20.48 -6.89
CA THR A 87 -44.84 -21.04 -7.68
C THR A 87 -45.34 -22.29 -6.97
N LEU A 88 -46.61 -22.23 -6.57
CA LEU A 88 -47.42 -23.34 -6.09
C LEU A 88 -47.45 -24.49 -7.12
N HIS A 89 -47.40 -25.73 -6.65
CA HIS A 89 -48.17 -26.84 -7.22
C HIS A 89 -48.36 -27.94 -6.18
#